data_AF-A0A7V9I9M7-F1
#
_entry.id   AF-A0A7V9I9M7-F1
#
_cell.length_a   1.000
_cell.length_b   1.000
_cell.length_c   1.000
_cell.angle_alpha   90.00
_cell.angle_beta   90.00
_cell.angle_gamma   90.00
#
_symmetry.space_group_name_H-M   'P 1'
#
loop_
_entity.id
_entity.type
_entity.pdbx_description
1 polymer ?
#
loop_
_entity_poly.entity_id
_entity_poly.type
_entity_poly.pdbx_seq_one_letter_code
_entity_poly.pdbx_strand_id
1 'polypeptide(L)'
;MSDAQWESLRIPVDMAFFFYGTPVERVAAFYPGPMGATESLLQLSTWEEIVEGNPALKGMAPDVEALLVNRARGAREHFLVPVDECYALVGLIRTRWRGLSGGQEVWREIGHFFEALKARSKIVAKTG
;
A
#
# COMPACT_ATOMS: atom_id res chain seq x y z
N MET A 1 1.00 -2.71 -11.41
CA MET A 1 -0.25 -1.92 -11.44
C MET A 1 -0.06 -0.74 -12.38
N SER A 2 -0.98 -0.53 -13.34
CA SER A 2 -0.95 0.62 -14.25
C SER A 2 -1.50 1.89 -13.58
N ASP A 3 -1.42 3.03 -14.26
CA ASP A 3 -1.98 4.30 -13.76
C ASP A 3 -3.50 4.30 -13.80
N ALA A 4 -4.09 3.80 -14.89
CA ALA A 4 -5.54 3.61 -15.00
C ALA A 4 -6.09 2.69 -13.89
N GLN A 5 -5.37 1.60 -13.58
CA GLN A 5 -5.72 0.71 -12.46
C GLN A 5 -5.61 1.40 -11.11
N TRP A 6 -4.72 2.39 -10.92
CA TRP A 6 -4.62 3.13 -9.67
C TRP A 6 -5.74 4.15 -9.52
N GLU A 7 -6.05 4.87 -10.60
CA GLU A 7 -7.13 5.86 -10.64
C GLU A 7 -8.50 5.25 -10.33
N SER A 8 -8.78 4.04 -10.82
CA SER A 8 -10.03 3.34 -10.53
C SER A 8 -10.19 2.92 -9.06
N LEU A 9 -9.09 2.82 -8.29
CA LEU A 9 -9.12 2.56 -6.84
C LEU A 9 -9.59 3.78 -6.03
N ARG A 10 -9.69 4.96 -6.68
CA ARG A 10 -10.09 6.24 -6.07
C ARG A 10 -9.25 6.65 -4.86
N ILE A 11 -7.97 6.30 -4.88
CA ILE A 11 -7.03 6.65 -3.82
C ILE A 11 -6.48 8.06 -4.11
N PRO A 12 -6.65 9.04 -3.20
CA PRO A 12 -6.32 10.45 -3.47
C PRO A 12 -4.82 10.77 -3.32
N VAL A 13 -4.00 9.77 -3.01
CA VAL A 13 -2.56 9.90 -2.76
C VAL A 13 -1.81 8.81 -3.50
N ASP A 14 -0.48 8.90 -3.54
CA ASP A 14 0.38 7.95 -4.26
C ASP A 14 0.85 6.77 -3.38
N MET A 15 0.13 6.44 -2.32
CA MET A 15 0.51 5.37 -1.40
C MET A 15 -0.72 4.71 -0.77
N ALA A 16 -0.75 3.39 -0.78
CA ALA A 16 -1.82 2.62 -0.14
C ALA A 16 -1.39 1.20 0.17
N PHE A 17 -2.16 0.54 1.02
CA PHE A 17 -2.04 -0.89 1.27
C PHE A 17 -3.39 -1.60 1.17
N PHE A 18 -3.36 -2.87 0.79
CA PHE A 18 -4.53 -3.69 0.51
C PHE A 18 -4.40 -5.03 1.22
N PHE A 19 -5.41 -5.43 2.00
CA PHE A 19 -5.45 -6.75 2.63
C PHE A 19 -6.89 -7.28 2.65
N TYR A 20 -7.04 -8.60 2.71
CA TYR A 20 -8.36 -9.21 2.88
C TYR A 20 -8.77 -9.12 4.36
N GLY A 21 -9.82 -8.35 4.64
CA GLY A 21 -10.35 -8.19 5.99
C GLY A 21 -11.45 -9.20 6.23
N THR A 22 -11.24 -10.15 7.15
CA THR A 22 -12.28 -11.16 7.46
C THR A 22 -13.57 -10.56 8.05
N PRO A 23 -13.57 -9.48 8.85
CA PRO A 23 -14.82 -8.92 9.38
C PRO A 23 -15.73 -8.29 8.31
N VAL A 24 -15.16 -7.88 7.17
CA VAL A 24 -15.88 -7.24 6.06
C VAL A 24 -15.96 -8.15 4.81
N GLU A 25 -15.36 -9.34 4.89
CA GLU A 25 -15.28 -10.38 3.85
C GLU A 25 -14.87 -9.87 2.47
N ARG A 26 -13.98 -8.87 2.43
CA ARG A 26 -13.48 -8.28 1.19
C ARG A 26 -12.07 -7.75 1.35
N VAL A 27 -11.45 -7.40 0.23
CA VAL A 27 -10.24 -6.58 0.29
C VAL A 27 -10.58 -5.14 0.66
N ALA A 28 -9.95 -4.68 1.72
CA ALA A 28 -9.97 -3.31 2.17
C ALA A 28 -8.70 -2.61 1.70
N ALA A 29 -8.85 -1.37 1.24
CA ALA A 29 -7.76 -0.53 0.79
C ALA A 29 -7.63 0.64 1.76
N PHE A 30 -6.41 0.94 2.20
CA PHE A 30 -6.14 2.03 3.11
C PHE A 30 -5.00 2.89 2.59
N TYR A 31 -5.07 4.19 2.84
CA TYR A 31 -4.00 5.13 2.52
C TYR A 31 -3.65 6.01 3.73
N PRO A 32 -2.43 6.55 3.81
CA PRO A 32 -2.08 7.52 4.85
C PRO A 32 -2.92 8.80 4.72
N GLY A 33 -3.65 9.15 5.76
CA GLY A 33 -4.45 10.38 5.88
C GLY A 33 -4.19 11.13 7.19
N PRO A 34 -4.81 12.31 7.38
CA PRO A 34 -4.55 13.16 8.54
C PRO A 34 -4.80 12.47 9.90
N MET A 35 -5.80 11.59 9.95
CA MET A 35 -6.16 10.85 11.16
C MET A 35 -5.44 9.51 11.31
N GLY A 36 -4.59 9.13 10.35
CA GLY A 36 -3.97 7.81 10.27
C GLY A 36 -4.43 7.07 9.01
N ALA A 37 -4.66 5.77 9.11
CA ALA A 37 -5.06 4.98 7.96
C ALA A 37 -6.49 5.32 7.60
N THR A 38 -6.70 5.87 6.41
CA THR A 38 -8.03 6.18 5.87
C THR A 38 -8.41 5.09 4.89
N GLU A 39 -9.58 4.50 5.07
CA GLU A 39 -10.12 3.51 4.13
C GLU A 39 -10.51 4.18 2.81
N SER A 40 -10.15 3.56 1.68
CA SER A 40 -10.65 3.92 0.36
C SER A 40 -11.93 3.14 0.05
N LEU A 41 -12.85 3.81 -0.65
CA LEU A 41 -14.05 3.19 -1.22
C LEU A 41 -13.68 2.44 -2.51
N LEU A 42 -12.95 1.34 -2.35
CA LEU A 42 -12.50 0.47 -3.42
C LEU A 42 -13.70 -0.12 -4.19
N GLN A 43 -13.64 -0.11 -5.52
CA GLN A 43 -14.56 -0.89 -6.35
C GLN A 43 -14.09 -2.35 -6.44
N LEU A 44 -15.01 -3.28 -6.19
CA LEU A 44 -14.71 -4.72 -6.14
C LEU A 44 -14.07 -5.24 -7.44
N SER A 45 -14.58 -4.80 -8.60
CA SER A 45 -14.11 -5.20 -9.92
C SER A 45 -12.65 -4.81 -10.18
N THR A 46 -12.21 -3.65 -9.70
CA THR A 46 -10.80 -3.21 -9.90
C THR A 46 -9.82 -4.11 -9.16
N TRP A 47 -10.17 -4.55 -7.95
CA TRP A 47 -9.30 -5.44 -7.19
C TRP A 47 -9.19 -6.82 -7.84
N GLU A 48 -10.30 -7.37 -8.33
CA GLU A 48 -10.34 -8.66 -9.03
C GLU A 48 -9.39 -8.67 -10.24
N GLU A 49 -9.44 -7.63 -11.09
CA GLU A 49 -8.53 -7.46 -12.24
C GLU A 49 -7.05 -7.41 -11.81
N ILE A 50 -6.74 -6.75 -10.69
CA ILE A 50 -5.38 -6.69 -10.16
C ILE A 50 -4.91 -8.07 -9.71
N VAL A 51 -5.76 -8.84 -9.04
CA VAL A 51 -5.42 -10.19 -8.55
C VAL A 51 -5.29 -11.20 -9.69
N GLU A 52 -6.13 -11.12 -10.72
CA GLU A 52 -6.04 -11.98 -11.90
C GLU A 52 -4.68 -11.88 -12.58
N GLY A 53 -4.13 -10.66 -12.70
CA GLY A 53 -2.82 -10.43 -13.28
C GLY A 53 -1.62 -10.74 -12.37
N ASN A 54 -1.86 -11.05 -11.08
CA ASN A 54 -0.80 -11.22 -10.07
C ASN A 54 -1.13 -12.35 -9.07
N PRO A 55 -0.91 -13.63 -9.44
CA PRO A 55 -1.32 -14.76 -8.60
C PRO A 55 -0.70 -14.81 -7.19
N ALA A 56 0.45 -14.16 -6.98
CA ALA A 56 1.03 -13.95 -5.66
C ALA A 56 0.07 -13.26 -4.67
N LEU A 57 -0.84 -12.41 -5.15
CA LEU A 57 -1.83 -11.73 -4.31
C LEU A 57 -2.93 -12.67 -3.81
N LYS A 58 -3.19 -13.80 -4.49
CA LYS A 58 -4.15 -14.82 -4.03
C LYS A 58 -3.67 -15.57 -2.80
N GLY A 59 -2.35 -15.60 -2.58
CA GLY A 59 -1.71 -16.30 -1.47
C GLY A 59 -1.62 -15.49 -0.18
N MET A 60 -2.04 -14.21 -0.18
CA MET A 60 -1.96 -13.36 1.01
C MET A 60 -2.81 -13.93 2.14
N ALA A 61 -2.21 -14.12 3.31
CA ALA A 61 -2.93 -14.50 4.52
C ALA A 61 -3.92 -13.37 4.94
N PRO A 62 -5.24 -13.68 5.06
CA PRO A 62 -6.24 -12.73 5.54
C PRO A 62 -5.87 -12.09 6.88
N ASP A 63 -6.16 -10.79 7.04
CA ASP A 63 -5.83 -9.97 8.22
C ASP A 63 -4.36 -9.92 8.64
N VAL A 64 -3.44 -10.53 7.88
CA VAL A 64 -2.02 -10.67 8.24
C VAL A 64 -1.12 -10.07 7.17
N GLU A 65 -1.32 -10.41 5.90
CA GLU A 65 -0.49 -9.93 4.80
C GLU A 65 -1.23 -8.87 3.97
N ALA A 66 -0.45 -7.90 3.50
CA ALA A 66 -0.93 -6.79 2.70
C ALA A 66 -0.04 -6.56 1.48
N LEU A 67 -0.66 -6.14 0.39
CA LEU A 67 0.03 -5.48 -0.72
C LEU A 67 0.25 -4.02 -0.34
N LEU A 68 1.50 -3.61 -0.12
CA LEU A 68 1.89 -2.21 0.04
C LEU A 68 2.35 -1.64 -1.30
N VAL A 69 1.79 -0.49 -1.68
CA VAL A 69 2.10 0.20 -2.95
C VAL A 69 2.64 1.59 -2.65
N ASN A 70 3.82 1.89 -3.20
CA ASN A 70 4.42 3.22 -3.18
C ASN A 70 4.64 3.73 -4.60
N ARG A 71 3.95 4.82 -4.91
CA ARG A 71 4.04 5.56 -6.17
C ARG A 71 4.53 6.98 -5.97
N ALA A 72 4.79 7.38 -4.73
CA ALA A 72 5.12 8.75 -4.40
C ALA A 72 6.42 9.18 -5.08
N ARG A 73 6.45 10.43 -5.55
CA ARG A 73 7.64 11.01 -6.22
C ARG A 73 8.16 10.18 -7.40
N GLY A 74 7.26 9.49 -8.12
CA GLY A 74 7.60 8.69 -9.30
C GLY A 74 8.05 7.26 -8.99
N ALA A 75 7.98 6.82 -7.73
CA ALA A 75 8.24 5.43 -7.35
C ALA A 75 7.27 4.47 -8.08
N ARG A 76 7.67 3.19 -8.20
CA ARG A 76 6.85 2.11 -8.77
C ARG A 76 7.03 0.83 -7.95
N GLU A 77 6.98 0.98 -6.63
CA GLU A 77 7.33 -0.08 -5.69
C GLU A 77 6.08 -0.78 -5.18
N HIS A 78 6.17 -2.11 -5.10
CA HIS A 78 5.09 -2.98 -4.66
C HIS A 78 5.70 -4.06 -3.78
N PHE A 79 5.18 -4.24 -2.57
CA PHE A 79 5.68 -5.21 -1.61
C PHE A 79 4.54 -6.02 -1.03
N LEU A 80 4.78 -7.30 -0.78
CA LEU A 80 3.98 -8.10 0.13
C LEU A 80 4.62 -8.01 1.52
N VAL A 81 3.87 -7.49 2.48
CA VAL A 81 4.35 -7.23 3.84
C VAL A 81 3.32 -7.64 4.87
N PRO A 82 3.73 -7.92 6.11
CA PRO A 82 2.84 -7.91 7.25
C PRO A 82 2.04 -6.60 7.35
N VAL A 83 0.74 -6.67 7.67
CA VAL A 83 -0.16 -5.51 7.71
C VAL A 83 0.25 -4.46 8.75
N ASP A 84 0.95 -4.87 9.82
CA ASP A 84 1.50 -3.97 10.83
C ASP A 84 2.60 -3.06 10.28
N GLU A 85 3.40 -3.50 9.31
CA GLU A 85 4.37 -2.64 8.61
C GLU A 85 3.67 -1.49 7.87
N CYS A 86 2.50 -1.74 7.30
CA CYS A 86 1.68 -0.71 6.66
C CYS A 86 1.18 0.31 7.68
N TYR A 87 0.67 -0.14 8.82
CA TYR A 87 0.24 0.76 9.91
C TYR A 87 1.41 1.52 10.55
N ALA A 88 2.60 0.91 10.63
CA ALA A 88 3.81 1.56 11.08
C ALA A 88 4.22 2.70 10.12
N LEU A 89 4.19 2.46 8.81
CA LEU A 89 4.43 3.49 7.80
C LEU A 89 3.41 4.65 7.90
N VAL A 90 2.12 4.34 8.06
CA VAL A 90 1.09 5.35 8.29
C VAL A 90 1.38 6.18 9.54
N GLY A 91 1.79 5.52 10.64
CA GLY A 91 2.19 6.20 11.88
C GLY A 91 3.40 7.11 11.69
N LEU A 92 4.41 6.66 10.96
CA LEU A 92 5.58 7.45 10.57
C LEU A 92 5.17 8.69 9.79
N ILE A 93 4.34 8.51 8.75
CA ILE A 93 3.86 9.63 7.93
C ILE A 93 3.09 10.61 8.79
N ARG A 94 2.08 10.15 9.55
CA ARG A 94 1.23 11.00 10.39
C ARG A 94 2.04 11.81 11.41
N THR A 95 3.06 11.21 12.03
CA THR A 95 3.84 11.87 13.10
C THR A 95 4.88 12.86 12.58
N ARG A 96 5.34 12.71 11.33
CA ARG A 96 6.39 13.54 10.74
C ARG A 96 5.90 14.53 9.69
N TRP A 97 4.66 14.40 9.23
CA TRP A 97 4.10 15.29 8.21
C TRP A 97 3.97 16.72 8.71
N ARG A 98 4.51 17.68 7.95
CA ARG A 98 4.36 19.12 8.23
C ARG A 98 3.99 19.91 6.98
N GLY A 99 3.05 20.83 7.11
CA GLY A 99 2.59 21.69 6.01
C GLY A 99 1.85 20.91 4.92
N LEU A 100 1.67 21.54 3.76
CA LEU A 100 0.86 20.98 2.66
C LEU A 100 1.53 19.78 1.96
N SER A 101 2.86 19.79 1.86
CA SER A 101 3.64 18.77 1.12
C SER A 101 4.44 17.82 2.01
N GLY A 102 4.24 17.90 3.33
CA GLY A 102 4.89 17.03 4.33
C GLY A 102 6.28 17.46 4.78
N GLY A 103 7.01 18.25 3.98
CA GLY A 103 8.37 18.72 4.31
C GLY A 103 9.45 17.65 4.12
N GLN A 104 10.73 18.04 4.12
CA GLN A 104 11.84 17.12 3.79
C GLN A 104 12.00 15.95 4.76
N GLU A 105 11.69 16.16 6.05
CA GLU A 105 11.86 15.15 7.09
C GLU A 105 11.03 13.89 6.81
N VAL A 106 9.72 14.02 6.60
CA VAL A 106 8.86 12.85 6.35
C VAL A 106 9.28 12.08 5.11
N TRP A 107 9.70 12.77 4.06
CA TRP A 107 10.12 12.13 2.81
C TRP A 107 11.44 11.38 2.95
N ARG A 108 12.37 11.86 3.79
CA ARG A 108 13.58 11.11 4.14
C ARG A 108 13.24 9.84 4.91
N GLU A 109 12.36 9.93 5.90
CA GLU A 109 11.96 8.77 6.71
C GLU A 109 11.16 7.74 5.89
N ILE A 110 10.29 8.18 4.97
CA ILE A 110 9.63 7.30 3.99
C ILE A 110 10.68 6.59 3.13
N GLY A 111 11.68 7.31 2.63
CA GLY A 111 12.77 6.71 1.85
C GLY A 111 13.54 5.64 2.64
N HIS A 112 13.91 5.94 3.89
CA HIS A 112 14.57 4.96 4.76
C HIS A 112 13.71 3.72 5.02
N PHE A 113 12.39 3.90 5.19
CA PHE A 113 11.46 2.79 5.37
C PHE A 113 11.49 1.85 4.16
N PHE A 114 11.35 2.38 2.94
CA PHE A 114 11.34 1.56 1.73
C PHE A 114 12.70 0.93 1.40
N GLU A 115 13.81 1.63 1.64
CA GLU A 115 15.16 1.04 1.51
C GLU A 115 15.37 -0.13 2.49
N ALA A 116 14.95 0.02 3.75
CA ALA A 116 15.02 -1.05 4.74
C ALA A 116 14.12 -2.24 4.37
N LEU A 117 12.95 -1.96 3.77
CA LEU A 117 12.04 -3.00 3.30
C LEU A 117 12.65 -3.76 2.12
N LYS A 118 13.20 -3.05 1.15
CA LYS A 118 13.86 -3.61 -0.03
C LYS A 118 15.06 -4.48 0.34
N ALA A 119 15.89 -4.03 1.29
CA ALA A 119 17.08 -4.76 1.73
C ALA A 119 16.76 -6.15 2.33
N ARG A 120 15.59 -6.31 2.96
CA ARG A 120 15.14 -7.59 3.56
C ARG A 120 14.17 -8.38 2.67
N SER A 121 13.77 -7.83 1.53
CA SER A 121 12.79 -8.43 0.63
C SER A 121 13.42 -9.43 -0.33
N LYS A 122 12.58 -10.34 -0.85
CA LYS A 122 12.90 -11.22 -1.98
C LYS A 122 11.89 -11.02 -3.09
N ILE A 123 12.29 -11.24 -4.33
CA ILE A 123 11.37 -11.16 -5.48
C ILE A 123 10.42 -12.36 -5.41
N VAL A 124 9.13 -12.07 -5.34
CA VAL A 124 8.09 -13.08 -5.53
C VAL A 124 7.89 -13.24 -7.02
N ALA A 125 8.12 -14.45 -7.54
CA ALA A 125 7.93 -14.72 -8.96
C ALA A 125 6.47 -14.45 -9.34
N LYS A 126 6.28 -13.83 -10.51
CA LYS A 126 4.98 -13.70 -11.15
C LYS A 126 4.63 -15.08 -11.72
N THR A 127 4.23 -16.03 -10.87
CA THR A 127 3.79 -17.33 -11.36
C THR A 127 2.50 -17.09 -12.13
N GLY A 128 2.58 -17.17 -13.46
CA GLY A 128 1.44 -17.04 -14.36
C GLY A 128 0.57 -18.29 -14.39
#